data_AF-A0A3D5EY57-F1
#
_entry.id   AF-A0A3D5EY57-F1
#
_cell.length_a   1.000
_cell.length_b   1.000
_cell.length_c   1.000
_cell.angle_alpha   90.00
_cell.angle_beta   90.00
_cell.angle_gamma   90.00
#
_symmetry.space_group_name_H-M   'P 1'
#
loop_
_entity.id
_entity.type
_entity.pdbx_description
1 polymer ?
#
loop_
_entity_poly.entity_id
_entity_poly.type
_entity_poly.pdbx_seq_one_letter_code
_entity_poly.pdbx_strand_id
1 'polypeptide(L)'
;GALLSEVVRRWLSTGSCPARGWLRWCPALPIAGIAVILAAGHLLRDVRWTQPVGEPISVALLQGNVAQEMKWRPERFAESLRTYYQLARDHPAQLIVMPETALPAFLDQVPAEYLDALQELAQKRHGDLLFGVAVNEGRQRYFNSALSLGTSGRQRYDKVHLVPFGEFVPPGFAWFMAMASIPMSDFTAGSPRQPPLSLAGQQVAVNICYEDVFGDEIIAALPAATLLVNISNVAWFGDSLAPAQHLQIARMRALESGRVMLRATNTGMTAIVDVDGSVRAVLPPFTRGALQGEVSGHAGVTPYVRWGNWPVVCLALLLLAVTRHRRSRAEP
;
A
#
# COMPACT_ATOMS: atom_id res chain seq x y z
N GLY A 1 -22.73 9.25 -19.79
CA GLY A 1 -24.18 9.50 -19.98
C GLY A 1 -24.77 8.56 -21.01
N ALA A 2 -24.56 8.85 -22.30
CA ALA A 2 -25.19 8.15 -23.43
C ALA A 2 -24.93 6.63 -23.49
N LEU A 3 -23.71 6.19 -23.20
CA LEU A 3 -23.33 4.76 -23.21
C LEU A 3 -24.02 3.96 -22.09
N LEU A 4 -24.09 4.53 -20.89
CA LEU A 4 -24.83 3.96 -19.76
C LEU A 4 -26.34 3.92 -20.06
N SER A 5 -26.90 4.97 -20.66
CA SER A 5 -28.31 4.99 -21.05
C SER A 5 -28.61 4.01 -22.19
N GLU A 6 -27.70 3.81 -23.15
CA GLU A 6 -27.87 2.87 -24.26
C GLU A 6 -27.78 1.41 -23.77
N VAL A 7 -26.85 1.13 -22.85
CA VAL A 7 -26.71 -0.18 -22.19
C VAL A 7 -27.96 -0.45 -21.35
N VAL A 8 -28.39 0.48 -20.50
CA VAL A 8 -29.61 0.34 -19.69
C VAL A 8 -30.84 0.18 -20.59
N ARG A 9 -30.94 0.92 -21.70
CA ARG A 9 -32.07 0.85 -22.65
C ARG A 9 -32.08 -0.48 -23.41
N ARG A 10 -30.95 -0.99 -23.88
CA ARG A 10 -30.84 -2.33 -24.51
C ARG A 10 -31.07 -3.47 -23.53
N TRP A 11 -30.74 -3.25 -22.26
CA TRP A 11 -30.91 -4.24 -21.20
C TRP A 11 -32.35 -4.28 -20.65
N LEU A 12 -33.06 -3.15 -20.73
CA LEU A 12 -34.50 -3.04 -20.46
C LEU A 12 -35.39 -3.36 -21.66
N SER A 13 -34.88 -3.31 -22.90
CA SER A 13 -35.66 -3.63 -24.09
C SER A 13 -35.94 -5.14 -24.16
N THR A 14 -37.18 -5.51 -23.88
CA THR A 14 -37.76 -6.86 -23.84
C THR A 14 -37.95 -7.52 -25.22
N GLY A 15 -37.15 -7.16 -26.22
CA GLY A 15 -37.39 -7.49 -27.63
C GLY A 15 -37.23 -8.96 -28.05
N SER A 16 -36.73 -9.84 -27.19
CA SER A 16 -36.47 -11.25 -27.54
C SER A 16 -36.58 -12.17 -26.34
N CYS A 17 -37.77 -12.25 -25.73
CA CYS A 17 -38.02 -13.23 -24.66
C CYS A 17 -39.21 -14.13 -25.04
N PRO A 18 -39.01 -15.44 -25.29
CA PRO A 18 -40.09 -16.35 -25.67
C PRO A 18 -41.10 -16.50 -24.52
N ALA A 19 -42.38 -16.39 -24.86
CA ALA A 19 -43.46 -16.05 -23.96
C ALA A 19 -43.99 -17.17 -23.03
N ARG A 20 -43.23 -18.23 -22.72
CA ARG A 20 -43.73 -19.36 -21.90
C ARG A 20 -42.70 -19.91 -20.93
N GLY A 21 -42.83 -19.56 -19.64
CA GLY A 21 -42.09 -20.14 -18.53
C GLY A 21 -41.89 -19.14 -17.39
N TRP A 22 -41.94 -19.58 -16.14
CA TRP A 22 -41.89 -18.78 -14.89
C TRP A 22 -40.69 -17.83 -14.68
N LEU A 23 -39.78 -17.71 -15.65
CA LEU A 23 -38.63 -16.79 -15.60
C LEU A 23 -38.90 -15.48 -16.36
N ARG A 24 -39.91 -14.72 -15.91
CA ARG A 24 -40.26 -13.39 -16.45
C ARG A 24 -39.36 -12.22 -15.99
N TRP A 25 -38.23 -12.48 -15.34
CA TRP A 25 -37.44 -11.49 -14.56
C TRP A 25 -36.06 -11.17 -15.17
N CYS A 26 -35.96 -10.98 -16.49
CA CYS A 26 -34.67 -10.93 -17.20
C CYS A 26 -33.70 -9.79 -16.79
N PRO A 27 -34.13 -8.52 -16.59
CA PRO A 27 -33.24 -7.48 -16.04
C PRO A 27 -33.31 -7.36 -14.51
N ALA A 28 -34.36 -7.89 -13.88
CA ALA A 28 -34.56 -7.76 -12.43
C ALA A 28 -33.61 -8.66 -11.63
N LEU A 29 -33.22 -9.83 -12.14
CA LEU A 29 -32.30 -10.75 -11.47
C LEU A 29 -30.90 -10.16 -11.21
N PRO A 30 -30.20 -9.60 -12.21
CA PRO A 30 -28.91 -8.94 -11.98
C PRO A 30 -29.00 -7.69 -11.11
N ILE A 31 -30.06 -6.87 -11.22
CA ILE A 31 -30.28 -5.74 -10.30
C ILE A 31 -30.49 -6.24 -8.87
N ALA A 32 -31.32 -7.27 -8.68
CA ALA A 32 -31.53 -7.90 -7.39
C ALA A 32 -30.24 -8.50 -6.84
N GLY A 33 -29.40 -9.12 -7.68
CA GLY A 33 -28.08 -9.61 -7.29
C GLY A 33 -27.16 -8.51 -6.78
N ILE A 34 -27.06 -7.39 -7.49
CA ILE A 34 -26.29 -6.22 -7.04
C ILE A 34 -26.88 -5.67 -5.74
N ALA A 35 -28.20 -5.54 -5.65
CA ALA A 35 -28.87 -5.06 -4.43
C ALA A 35 -28.60 -5.98 -3.23
N VAL A 36 -28.62 -7.31 -3.41
CA VAL A 36 -28.29 -8.29 -2.38
C VAL A 36 -26.82 -8.17 -1.95
N ILE A 37 -25.89 -8.01 -2.89
CA ILE A 37 -24.46 -7.81 -2.57
C ILE A 37 -24.26 -6.52 -1.78
N LEU A 38 -24.89 -5.42 -2.19
CA LEU A 38 -24.79 -4.13 -1.51
C LEU A 38 -25.46 -4.18 -0.12
N ALA A 39 -26.62 -4.83 0.01
CA ALA A 39 -27.33 -4.98 1.28
C ALA A 39 -26.55 -5.90 2.25
N ALA A 40 -26.04 -7.04 1.77
CA ALA A 40 -25.19 -7.91 2.56
C ALA A 40 -23.91 -7.19 3.00
N GLY A 41 -23.27 -6.46 2.08
CA GLY A 41 -22.11 -5.63 2.39
C GLY A 41 -22.42 -4.56 3.43
N HIS A 42 -23.58 -3.90 3.35
CA HIS A 42 -24.01 -2.91 4.35
C HIS A 42 -24.21 -3.53 5.73
N LEU A 43 -24.89 -4.67 5.83
CA LEU A 43 -25.12 -5.38 7.10
C LEU A 43 -23.83 -5.93 7.72
N LEU A 44 -22.85 -6.33 6.89
CA LEU A 44 -21.59 -6.87 7.37
C LEU A 44 -20.58 -5.80 7.81
N ARG A 45 -20.85 -4.50 7.58
CA ARG A 45 -19.97 -3.41 8.03
C ARG A 45 -19.86 -3.33 9.55
N ASP A 46 -20.92 -3.67 10.26
CA ASP A 46 -20.95 -3.62 11.73
C ASP A 46 -20.27 -4.84 12.38
N VAL A 47 -19.91 -5.85 11.58
CA VAL A 47 -19.19 -7.03 12.06
C VAL A 47 -17.72 -6.68 12.27
N ARG A 48 -17.26 -6.78 13.52
CA ARG A 48 -15.85 -6.62 13.89
C ARG A 48 -15.09 -7.92 13.65
N TRP A 49 -14.46 -8.01 12.48
CA TRP A 49 -13.63 -9.15 12.08
C TRP A 49 -12.27 -9.22 12.79
N THR A 50 -11.83 -8.09 13.34
CA THR A 50 -10.55 -7.94 14.04
C THR A 50 -10.75 -7.19 15.36
N GLN A 51 -9.84 -7.38 16.30
CA GLN A 51 -9.85 -6.75 17.61
C GLN A 51 -8.46 -6.20 17.94
N PRO A 52 -8.39 -5.11 18.72
CA PRO A 52 -7.12 -4.56 19.14
C PRO A 52 -6.35 -5.57 20.01
N VAL A 53 -5.04 -5.61 19.85
CA VAL A 53 -4.11 -6.45 20.61
C VAL A 53 -2.88 -5.65 21.05
N GLY A 54 -2.43 -5.95 22.27
CA GLY A 54 -1.35 -5.22 22.90
C GLY A 54 -1.75 -3.80 23.33
N GLU A 55 -0.82 -3.12 23.98
CA GLU A 55 -0.99 -1.72 24.36
C GLU A 55 -0.83 -0.79 23.15
N PRO A 56 -1.53 0.36 23.12
CA PRO A 56 -1.28 1.39 22.13
C PRO A 56 0.20 1.83 22.14
N ILE A 57 0.76 2.04 20.95
CA ILE A 57 2.10 2.58 20.78
C ILE A 57 2.04 3.99 20.18
N SER A 58 2.95 4.85 20.62
CA SER A 58 3.16 6.15 19.99
C SER A 58 3.91 6.00 18.66
N VAL A 59 3.43 6.69 17.62
CA VAL A 59 4.01 6.69 16.27
C VAL A 59 4.34 8.11 15.81
N ALA A 60 5.39 8.24 15.01
CA ALA A 60 5.72 9.48 14.30
C ALA A 60 6.06 9.17 12.84
N LEU A 61 5.22 9.65 11.92
CA LEU A 61 5.41 9.48 10.47
C LEU A 61 6.04 10.75 9.90
N LEU A 62 7.28 10.64 9.45
CA LEU A 62 8.09 11.80 9.04
C LEU A 62 7.89 12.13 7.56
N GLN A 63 7.82 13.41 7.24
CA GLN A 63 7.66 13.93 5.88
C GLN A 63 8.73 14.99 5.62
N GLY A 64 9.76 14.63 4.84
CA GLY A 64 10.92 15.49 4.60
C GLY A 64 10.70 16.61 3.59
N ASN A 65 9.74 16.45 2.67
CA ASN A 65 9.48 17.33 1.53
C ASN A 65 10.73 17.57 0.66
N VAL A 66 11.48 16.51 0.35
CA VAL A 66 12.68 16.59 -0.48
C VAL A 66 12.29 16.43 -1.95
N ALA A 67 12.49 17.48 -2.76
CA ALA A 67 12.15 17.45 -4.18
C ALA A 67 12.92 16.35 -4.94
N GLN A 68 12.27 15.72 -5.92
CA GLN A 68 12.82 14.56 -6.64
C GLN A 68 14.12 14.88 -7.38
N GLU A 69 14.18 16.05 -8.03
CA GLU A 69 15.35 16.58 -8.74
C GLU A 69 16.56 16.88 -7.84
N MET A 70 16.33 16.97 -6.53
CA MET A 70 17.33 17.30 -5.52
C MET A 70 17.91 16.07 -4.82
N LYS A 71 17.27 14.90 -4.94
CA LYS A 71 17.66 13.69 -4.19
C LYS A 71 19.07 13.22 -4.51
N TRP A 72 19.50 13.33 -5.77
CA TRP A 72 20.78 12.74 -6.23
C TRP A 72 21.94 13.74 -6.30
N ARG A 73 21.79 14.94 -5.74
CA ARG A 73 22.86 15.95 -5.71
C ARG A 73 23.70 15.78 -4.43
N PRO A 74 25.04 15.60 -4.53
CA PRO A 74 25.91 15.38 -3.37
C PRO A 74 25.76 16.45 -2.27
N GLU A 75 25.60 17.72 -2.64
CA GLU A 75 25.47 18.84 -1.69
C GLU A 75 24.18 18.79 -0.88
N ARG A 76 23.14 18.13 -1.40
CA ARG A 76 21.81 18.00 -0.78
C ARG A 76 21.61 16.69 -0.04
N PHE A 77 22.51 15.72 -0.22
CA PHE A 77 22.57 14.50 0.57
C PHE A 77 22.71 14.83 2.07
N ALA A 78 23.70 15.66 2.42
CA ALA A 78 23.95 16.07 3.81
C ALA A 78 22.76 16.85 4.42
N GLU A 79 22.07 17.68 3.63
CA GLU A 79 20.86 18.38 4.07
C GLU A 79 19.68 17.43 4.30
N SER A 80 19.51 16.43 3.43
CA SER A 80 18.47 15.41 3.57
C SER A 80 18.66 14.59 4.84
N LEU A 81 19.90 14.13 5.09
CA LEU A 81 20.26 13.46 6.35
C LEU A 81 19.95 14.35 7.57
N ARG A 82 20.41 15.60 7.55
CA ARG A 82 20.14 16.55 8.64
C ARG A 82 18.64 16.76 8.89
N THR A 83 17.86 16.88 7.81
CA THR A 83 16.40 17.08 7.89
C THR A 83 15.72 15.91 8.57
N TYR A 84 15.99 14.67 8.14
CA TYR A 84 15.37 13.49 8.73
C TYR A 84 15.84 13.24 10.17
N TYR A 85 17.11 13.50 10.47
CA TYR A 85 17.60 13.45 11.85
C TYR A 85 16.88 14.45 12.75
N GLN A 86 16.73 15.71 12.32
CA GLN A 86 16.01 16.74 13.08
C GLN A 86 14.54 16.34 13.29
N LEU A 87 13.85 15.89 12.24
CA LEU A 87 12.47 15.41 12.36
C LEU A 87 12.34 14.23 13.34
N ALA A 88 13.26 13.26 13.30
CA ALA A 88 13.24 12.13 14.23
C ALA A 88 13.54 12.56 15.67
N ARG A 89 14.46 13.50 15.86
CA ARG A 89 14.82 14.05 17.18
C ARG A 89 13.68 14.85 17.79
N ASP A 90 13.04 15.69 17.00
CA ASP A 90 12.03 16.66 17.46
C ASP A 90 10.65 16.00 17.64
N HIS A 91 10.43 14.83 17.02
CA HIS A 91 9.20 14.04 17.13
C HIS A 91 9.45 12.61 17.65
N PRO A 92 9.91 12.44 18.90
CA PRO A 92 10.21 11.14 19.46
C PRO A 92 8.93 10.30 19.63
N ALA A 93 8.99 9.03 19.26
CA ALA A 93 7.90 8.05 19.38
C ALA A 93 8.46 6.63 19.56
N GLN A 94 7.61 5.67 19.95
CA GLN A 94 8.01 4.25 20.03
C GLN A 94 8.23 3.65 18.63
N LEU A 95 7.51 4.11 17.60
CA LEU A 95 7.80 3.76 16.22
C LEU A 95 7.88 5.02 15.35
N ILE A 96 9.10 5.33 14.88
CA ILE A 96 9.35 6.42 13.94
C ILE A 96 9.41 5.82 12.53
N VAL A 97 8.69 6.40 11.57
CA VAL A 97 8.66 5.91 10.18
C VAL A 97 9.07 7.03 9.24
N MET A 98 10.15 6.80 8.50
CA MET A 98 10.61 7.63 7.39
C MET A 98 10.14 7.05 6.05
N PRO A 99 9.95 7.89 5.02
CA PRO A 99 9.41 7.46 3.74
C PRO A 99 10.43 6.68 2.89
N GLU A 100 9.98 6.24 1.72
CA GLU A 100 10.80 5.57 0.70
C GLU A 100 11.96 6.47 0.25
N THR A 101 13.16 5.88 0.19
CA THR A 101 14.41 6.57 -0.18
C THR A 101 14.54 7.90 0.58
N ALA A 102 14.34 7.85 1.90
CA ALA A 102 14.54 8.99 2.80
C ALA A 102 16.02 9.38 2.85
N LEU A 103 16.91 8.38 2.77
CA LEU A 103 18.34 8.57 2.62
C LEU A 103 18.70 8.32 1.14
N PRO A 104 18.99 9.37 0.34
CA PRO A 104 19.18 9.22 -1.10
C PRO A 104 20.60 8.78 -1.45
N ALA A 105 21.03 7.67 -0.87
CA ALA A 105 22.28 6.98 -1.16
C ALA A 105 22.09 5.47 -0.95
N PHE A 106 23.06 4.68 -1.42
CA PHE A 106 23.12 3.29 -0.99
C PHE A 106 23.50 3.22 0.49
N LEU A 107 23.01 2.19 1.17
CA LEU A 107 23.19 2.04 2.61
C LEU A 107 24.67 1.98 3.04
N ASP A 108 25.54 1.41 2.22
CA ASP A 108 26.99 1.35 2.42
C ASP A 108 27.69 2.71 2.27
N GLN A 109 27.00 3.70 1.70
CA GLN A 109 27.46 5.08 1.55
C GLN A 109 26.91 6.00 2.64
N VAL A 110 25.95 5.54 3.45
CA VAL A 110 25.45 6.31 4.60
C VAL A 110 26.49 6.26 5.72
N PRO A 111 26.91 7.41 6.30
CA PRO A 111 27.86 7.42 7.40
C PRO A 111 27.39 6.58 8.57
N ALA A 112 28.27 5.74 9.14
CA ALA A 112 27.94 4.85 10.24
C ALA A 112 27.47 5.64 11.47
N GLU A 113 28.12 6.78 11.75
CA GLU A 113 27.79 7.66 12.87
C GLU A 113 26.38 8.25 12.76
N TYR A 114 25.88 8.43 11.53
CA TYR A 114 24.52 8.89 11.30
C TYR A 114 23.51 7.78 11.64
N LEU A 115 23.78 6.55 11.23
CA LEU A 115 22.93 5.39 11.56
C LEU A 115 22.92 5.12 13.07
N ASP A 116 24.08 5.21 13.72
CA ASP A 116 24.20 5.08 15.18
C ASP A 116 23.39 6.16 15.90
N ALA A 117 23.48 7.41 15.44
CA ALA A 117 22.71 8.51 16.02
C ALA A 117 21.19 8.33 15.84
N LEU A 118 20.72 7.78 14.70
CA LEU A 118 19.32 7.43 14.51
C LEU A 118 18.88 6.28 15.42
N GLN A 119 19.72 5.27 15.59
CA GLN A 119 19.47 4.16 16.50
C GLN A 119 19.34 4.65 17.95
N GLU A 120 20.22 5.53 18.41
CA GLU A 120 20.13 6.14 19.74
C GLU A 120 18.84 6.94 19.94
N LEU A 121 18.39 7.69 18.92
CA LEU A 121 17.12 8.41 18.98
C LEU A 121 15.92 7.48 19.19
N ALA A 122 15.88 6.35 18.48
CA ALA A 122 14.83 5.35 18.63
C ALA A 122 14.87 4.70 20.03
N GLN A 123 16.06 4.33 20.49
CA GLN A 123 16.25 3.65 21.78
C GLN A 123 15.89 4.52 22.99
N LYS A 124 15.97 5.86 22.89
CA LYS A 124 15.51 6.79 23.94
C LYS A 124 14.04 6.63 24.32
N ARG A 125 13.21 6.10 23.42
CA ARG A 125 11.80 5.78 23.67
C ARG A 125 11.53 4.27 23.77
N HIS A 126 12.57 3.47 23.96
CA HIS A 126 12.49 2.01 23.90
C HIS A 126 11.79 1.53 22.62
N GLY A 127 12.07 2.23 21.51
CA GLY A 127 11.36 2.10 20.26
C GLY A 127 12.27 1.75 19.09
N ASP A 128 11.68 1.81 17.90
CA ASP A 128 12.33 1.51 16.64
C ASP A 128 12.09 2.63 15.62
N LEU A 129 12.99 2.71 14.65
CA LEU A 129 12.93 3.63 13.52
C LEU A 129 13.03 2.83 12.23
N LEU A 130 12.02 2.96 11.38
CA LEU A 130 11.96 2.37 10.05
C LEU A 130 12.24 3.43 8.99
N PHE A 131 13.11 3.15 8.02
CA PHE A 131 13.42 4.09 6.94
C PHE A 131 13.67 3.40 5.60
N GLY A 132 13.31 4.08 4.51
CA GLY A 132 13.57 3.63 3.15
C GLY A 132 14.97 4.01 2.67
N VAL A 133 15.70 3.04 2.11
CA VAL A 133 17.07 3.20 1.59
C VAL A 133 17.34 2.17 0.48
N ALA A 134 18.26 2.50 -0.44
CA ALA A 134 18.73 1.53 -1.43
C ALA A 134 19.82 0.63 -0.82
N VAL A 135 19.75 -0.68 -1.05
CA VAL A 135 20.75 -1.63 -0.55
C VAL A 135 21.49 -2.28 -1.71
N ASN A 136 22.82 -2.26 -1.67
CA ASN A 136 23.68 -2.95 -2.61
C ASN A 136 24.23 -4.24 -1.97
N GLU A 137 23.88 -5.40 -2.51
CA GLU A 137 24.43 -6.70 -2.07
C GLU A 137 25.57 -7.21 -2.96
N GLY A 138 26.11 -6.36 -3.82
CA GLY A 138 27.07 -6.72 -4.85
C GLY A 138 26.44 -7.53 -5.99
N ARG A 139 27.27 -7.87 -6.99
CA ARG A 139 26.86 -8.64 -8.19
C ARG A 139 25.65 -8.04 -8.93
N GLN A 140 25.56 -6.70 -8.99
CA GLN A 140 24.44 -5.98 -9.61
C GLN A 140 23.08 -6.26 -8.94
N ARG A 141 23.05 -6.67 -7.67
CA ARG A 141 21.80 -6.82 -6.91
C ARG A 141 21.57 -5.61 -6.03
N TYR A 142 20.71 -4.72 -6.50
CA TYR A 142 20.27 -3.54 -5.77
C TYR A 142 18.84 -3.74 -5.30
N PHE A 143 18.51 -3.37 -4.08
CA PHE A 143 17.14 -3.47 -3.55
C PHE A 143 16.64 -2.10 -3.09
N ASN A 144 15.36 -1.84 -3.33
CA ASN A 144 14.64 -0.77 -2.64
C ASN A 144 14.11 -1.36 -1.33
N SER A 145 14.65 -0.92 -0.21
CA SER A 145 14.44 -1.61 1.07
C SER A 145 13.91 -0.66 2.14
N ALA A 146 13.14 -1.21 3.07
CA ALA A 146 12.84 -0.62 4.35
C ALA A 146 13.71 -1.31 5.42
N LEU A 147 14.47 -0.53 6.18
CA LEU A 147 15.36 -1.03 7.24
C LEU A 147 14.96 -0.45 8.60
N SER A 148 15.04 -1.29 9.63
CA SER A 148 14.82 -0.86 11.01
C SER A 148 16.13 -0.70 11.77
N LEU A 149 16.12 0.21 12.73
CA LEU A 149 17.12 0.37 13.79
C LEU A 149 16.38 0.63 15.11
N GLY A 150 17.02 0.36 16.24
CA GLY A 150 16.43 0.65 17.56
C GLY A 150 16.57 -0.49 18.56
N THR A 151 15.55 -0.65 19.40
CA THR A 151 15.52 -1.66 20.46
C THR A 151 15.35 -3.09 19.92
N SER A 152 14.58 -3.28 18.85
CA SER A 152 14.36 -4.60 18.23
C SER A 152 15.46 -5.00 17.25
N GLY A 153 16.52 -4.21 17.15
CA GLY A 153 17.65 -4.46 16.26
C GLY A 153 17.31 -4.28 14.78
N ARG A 154 18.27 -4.64 13.93
CA ARG A 154 18.20 -4.41 12.50
C ARG A 154 17.40 -5.51 11.80
N GLN A 155 16.31 -5.11 11.16
CA GLN A 155 15.49 -5.94 10.30
C GLN A 155 15.31 -5.23 8.95
N ARG A 156 14.88 -5.98 7.93
CA ARG A 156 14.81 -5.50 6.56
C ARG A 156 13.61 -6.11 5.84
N TYR A 157 12.96 -5.27 5.05
CA TYR A 157 12.00 -5.66 4.02
C TYR A 157 12.50 -5.15 2.67
N ASP A 158 12.47 -5.99 1.65
CA ASP A 158 12.81 -5.64 0.27
C ASP A 158 11.55 -5.56 -0.59
N LYS A 159 11.43 -4.49 -1.38
CA LYS A 159 10.31 -4.29 -2.31
C LYS A 159 10.19 -5.48 -3.26
N VAL A 160 9.00 -6.07 -3.31
CA VAL A 160 8.66 -7.23 -4.12
C VAL A 160 8.16 -6.79 -5.48
N HIS A 161 7.17 -5.90 -5.51
CA HIS A 161 6.57 -5.43 -6.76
C HIS A 161 7.28 -4.18 -7.24
N LEU A 162 8.09 -4.34 -8.30
CA LEU A 162 8.88 -3.24 -8.87
C LEU A 162 8.07 -2.45 -9.90
N VAL A 163 8.30 -1.15 -10.00
CA VAL A 163 7.65 -0.27 -10.99
C VAL A 163 8.31 -0.49 -12.36
N PRO A 164 7.55 -0.91 -13.39
CA PRO A 164 8.07 -1.01 -14.76
C PRO A 164 8.64 0.32 -15.25
N PHE A 165 9.79 0.28 -15.92
CA PHE A 165 10.53 1.44 -16.45
C PHE A 165 11.11 2.41 -15.41
N GLY A 166 10.66 2.35 -14.16
CA GLY A 166 11.22 3.13 -13.05
C GLY A 166 12.28 2.36 -12.26
N GLU A 167 12.03 1.08 -11.98
CA GLU A 167 12.87 0.23 -11.13
C GLU A 167 13.40 -1.01 -11.84
N PHE A 168 12.83 -1.39 -12.99
CA PHE A 168 13.38 -2.42 -13.86
C PHE A 168 12.94 -2.18 -15.30
N VAL A 169 13.61 -2.82 -16.26
CA VAL A 169 13.23 -2.78 -17.67
C VAL A 169 12.52 -4.06 -18.08
N PRO A 170 11.25 -3.99 -18.54
CA PRO A 170 10.55 -5.16 -19.02
C PRO A 170 11.30 -5.86 -20.18
N PRO A 171 11.32 -7.20 -20.22
CA PRO A 171 11.95 -7.95 -21.30
C PRO A 171 11.43 -7.51 -22.67
N GLY A 172 12.36 -7.24 -23.60
CA GLY A 172 12.03 -6.75 -24.95
C GLY A 172 11.96 -5.23 -25.11
N PHE A 173 12.17 -4.44 -24.03
CA PHE A 173 12.10 -2.97 -24.07
C PHE A 173 13.46 -2.25 -23.90
N ALA A 174 14.58 -2.98 -23.93
CA ALA A 174 15.91 -2.39 -23.83
C ALA A 174 16.19 -1.34 -24.93
N TRP A 175 15.66 -1.55 -26.14
CA TRP A 175 15.79 -0.61 -27.26
C TRP A 175 15.14 0.76 -26.97
N PHE A 176 14.01 0.76 -26.26
CA PHE A 176 13.29 1.99 -25.91
C PHE A 176 14.07 2.81 -24.89
N MET A 177 14.65 2.15 -23.89
CA MET A 177 15.48 2.80 -22.87
C MET A 177 16.76 3.40 -23.47
N ALA A 178 17.40 2.67 -24.40
CA ALA A 178 18.58 3.15 -25.13
C ALA A 178 18.25 4.38 -26.00
N MET A 179 17.07 4.40 -26.63
CA MET A 179 16.59 5.54 -27.41
C MET A 179 16.23 6.74 -26.51
N ALA A 180 15.64 6.49 -25.34
CA ALA A 180 15.16 7.53 -24.41
C ALA A 180 16.27 8.11 -23.51
N SER A 181 17.48 7.55 -23.52
CA SER A 181 18.62 7.96 -22.68
C SER A 181 18.30 8.04 -21.17
N ILE A 182 17.40 7.18 -20.70
CA ILE A 182 16.99 7.13 -19.29
C ILE A 182 18.01 6.29 -18.52
N PRO A 183 18.72 6.84 -17.51
CA PRO A 183 19.65 6.07 -16.70
C PRO A 183 18.88 4.98 -15.96
N MET A 184 19.29 3.72 -16.12
CA MET A 184 18.61 2.59 -15.51
C MET A 184 19.08 2.40 -14.07
N SER A 185 18.14 2.29 -13.14
CA SER A 185 18.35 1.61 -11.86
C SER A 185 17.68 0.24 -11.97
N ASP A 186 18.48 -0.81 -12.15
CA ASP A 186 17.97 -2.18 -12.27
C ASP A 186 17.87 -2.79 -10.86
N PHE A 187 16.75 -2.54 -10.18
CA PHE A 187 16.48 -3.11 -8.86
C PHE A 187 16.10 -4.59 -8.99
N THR A 188 16.52 -5.36 -8.00
CA THR A 188 16.15 -6.75 -7.79
C THR A 188 14.91 -6.81 -6.90
N ALA A 189 13.94 -7.63 -7.29
CA ALA A 189 12.74 -7.88 -6.50
C ALA A 189 13.05 -8.69 -5.24
N GLY A 190 12.44 -8.31 -4.12
CA GLY A 190 12.44 -9.06 -2.88
C GLY A 190 11.65 -10.37 -2.96
N SER A 191 11.75 -11.20 -1.92
CA SER A 191 10.96 -12.42 -1.81
C SER A 191 9.48 -12.09 -1.62
N PRO A 192 8.55 -12.73 -2.35
CA PRO A 192 7.11 -12.49 -2.20
C PRO A 192 6.53 -12.82 -0.82
N ARG A 193 7.25 -13.61 0.00
CA ARG A 193 6.80 -14.02 1.35
C ARG A 193 7.84 -13.65 2.39
N GLN A 194 7.96 -12.35 2.65
CA GLN A 194 8.75 -11.81 3.75
C GLN A 194 7.90 -11.74 5.02
N PRO A 195 8.45 -12.15 6.18
CA PRO A 195 7.72 -12.04 7.44
C PRO A 195 7.52 -10.57 7.84
N PRO A 196 6.47 -10.24 8.61
CA PRO A 196 6.34 -8.94 9.25
C PRO A 196 7.57 -8.62 10.12
N LEU A 197 7.96 -7.35 10.17
CA LEU A 197 9.04 -6.87 11.03
C LEU A 197 8.53 -6.77 12.47
N SER A 198 9.34 -7.18 13.44
CA SER A 198 8.98 -7.08 14.87
C SER A 198 9.47 -5.73 15.40
N LEU A 199 8.61 -4.71 15.41
CA LEU A 199 8.98 -3.32 15.73
C LEU A 199 8.07 -2.76 16.81
N ALA A 200 8.65 -2.14 17.85
CA ALA A 200 7.92 -1.51 18.96
C ALA A 200 6.88 -2.45 19.60
N GLY A 201 7.19 -3.75 19.70
CA GLY A 201 6.28 -4.77 20.23
C GLY A 201 5.12 -5.16 19.29
N GLN A 202 5.16 -4.74 18.03
CA GLN A 202 4.15 -5.03 17.00
C GLN A 202 4.74 -5.83 15.83
N GLN A 203 3.90 -6.61 15.14
CA GLN A 203 4.26 -7.27 13.89
C GLN A 203 3.85 -6.37 12.72
N VAL A 204 4.81 -5.67 12.14
CA VAL A 204 4.59 -4.65 11.11
C VAL A 204 4.80 -5.24 9.72
N ALA A 205 3.72 -5.37 8.94
CA ALA A 205 3.82 -5.69 7.53
C ALA A 205 4.14 -4.42 6.74
N VAL A 206 5.34 -4.38 6.16
CA VAL A 206 5.81 -3.26 5.34
C VAL A 206 5.46 -3.51 3.88
N ASN A 207 5.08 -2.44 3.19
CA ASN A 207 5.02 -2.37 1.74
C ASN A 207 5.58 -1.00 1.29
N ILE A 208 6.14 -0.95 0.09
CA ILE A 208 6.87 0.20 -0.41
C ILE A 208 6.15 0.78 -1.63
N CYS A 209 5.82 2.07 -1.53
CA CYS A 209 5.27 2.86 -2.60
C CYS A 209 3.95 2.29 -3.14
N TYR A 210 3.92 1.86 -4.40
CA TYR A 210 2.73 1.41 -5.09
C TYR A 210 2.33 -0.05 -4.80
N GLU A 211 3.10 -0.77 -3.97
CA GLU A 211 2.75 -2.12 -3.54
C GLU A 211 1.39 -2.18 -2.83
N ASP A 212 0.96 -1.09 -2.20
CA ASP A 212 -0.37 -0.98 -1.57
C ASP A 212 -1.54 -1.04 -2.56
N VAL A 213 -1.29 -0.96 -3.86
CA VAL A 213 -2.31 -1.17 -4.90
C VAL A 213 -2.68 -2.65 -5.04
N PHE A 214 -1.78 -3.57 -4.67
CA PHE A 214 -1.96 -5.02 -4.84
C PHE A 214 -2.43 -5.70 -3.56
N GLY A 215 -3.74 -5.86 -3.42
CA GLY A 215 -4.34 -6.43 -2.21
C GLY A 215 -3.95 -7.83 -1.84
N ASP A 216 -3.82 -8.68 -2.84
CA ASP A 216 -3.39 -10.06 -2.71
C ASP A 216 -1.98 -10.16 -2.15
N GLU A 217 -1.12 -9.19 -2.45
CA GLU A 217 0.24 -9.10 -1.89
C GLU A 217 0.21 -8.58 -0.45
N ILE A 218 -0.62 -7.58 -0.15
CA ILE A 218 -0.78 -7.05 1.21
C ILE A 218 -1.26 -8.12 2.19
N ILE A 219 -2.19 -8.98 1.77
CA ILE A 219 -2.70 -10.04 2.66
C ILE A 219 -1.74 -11.22 2.85
N ALA A 220 -0.62 -11.28 2.11
CA ALA A 220 0.35 -12.37 2.24
C ALA A 220 1.05 -12.40 3.62
N ALA A 221 1.15 -11.24 4.29
CA ALA A 221 1.71 -11.12 5.63
C ALA A 221 0.68 -11.34 6.76
N LEU A 222 -0.59 -11.57 6.41
CA LEU A 222 -1.69 -11.75 7.36
C LEU A 222 -2.02 -13.24 7.53
N PRO A 223 -2.48 -13.66 8.73
CA PRO A 223 -2.86 -12.84 9.89
C PRO A 223 -1.72 -12.45 10.83
N ALA A 224 -0.46 -12.80 10.52
CA ALA A 224 0.68 -12.61 11.40
C ALA A 224 0.98 -11.14 11.72
N ALA A 225 0.75 -10.23 10.78
CA ALA A 225 0.91 -8.79 11.02
C ALA A 225 -0.19 -8.24 11.95
N THR A 226 0.18 -7.32 12.85
CA THR A 226 -0.71 -6.54 13.70
C THR A 226 -0.89 -5.10 13.20
N LEU A 227 0.04 -4.59 12.37
CA LEU A 227 -0.03 -3.27 11.74
C LEU A 227 0.44 -3.34 10.28
N LEU A 228 0.00 -2.39 9.46
CA LEU A 228 0.55 -2.14 8.14
C LEU A 228 1.36 -0.83 8.13
N VAL A 229 2.49 -0.83 7.42
CA VAL A 229 3.26 0.39 7.12
C VAL A 229 3.49 0.49 5.63
N ASN A 230 3.13 1.63 5.03
CA ASN A 230 3.55 2.02 3.69
C ASN A 230 4.53 3.18 3.77
N ILE A 231 5.70 2.99 3.16
CA ILE A 231 6.67 4.06 2.93
C ILE A 231 6.68 4.40 1.45
N SER A 232 6.52 5.68 1.08
CA SER A 232 6.35 6.04 -0.34
C SER A 232 6.98 7.37 -0.73
N ASN A 233 7.40 7.48 -1.98
CA ASN A 233 7.83 8.73 -2.59
C ASN A 233 6.98 9.07 -3.84
N VAL A 234 5.90 9.82 -3.63
CA VAL A 234 5.01 10.30 -4.72
C VAL A 234 5.47 11.61 -5.37
N ALA A 235 6.70 12.08 -5.11
CA ALA A 235 7.21 13.33 -5.67
C ALA A 235 7.20 13.36 -7.22
N TRP A 236 7.28 12.19 -7.85
CA TRP A 236 7.19 12.01 -9.30
C TRP A 236 5.91 12.55 -9.94
N PHE A 237 4.80 12.60 -9.20
CA PHE A 237 3.50 12.99 -9.72
C PHE A 237 3.18 14.48 -9.52
N GLY A 238 4.06 15.23 -8.85
CA GLY A 238 3.85 16.64 -8.53
C GLY A 238 2.51 16.91 -7.85
N ASP A 239 2.06 18.16 -7.93
CA ASP A 239 0.75 18.58 -7.44
C ASP A 239 -0.35 18.09 -8.40
N SER A 240 -0.83 16.88 -8.14
CA SER A 240 -1.86 16.20 -8.94
C SER A 240 -2.80 15.40 -8.03
N LEU A 241 -3.73 14.64 -8.63
CA LEU A 241 -4.63 13.77 -7.89
C LEU A 241 -3.94 12.52 -7.31
N ALA A 242 -2.70 12.24 -7.70
CA ALA A 242 -2.01 11.00 -7.34
C ALA A 242 -1.87 10.81 -5.82
N PRO A 243 -1.44 11.80 -5.00
CA PRO A 243 -1.36 11.61 -3.55
C PRO A 243 -2.71 11.27 -2.90
N ALA A 244 -3.80 11.88 -3.39
CA ALA A 244 -5.15 11.65 -2.88
C ALA A 244 -5.68 10.26 -3.28
N GLN A 245 -5.46 9.84 -4.53
CA GLN A 245 -5.81 8.50 -5.00
C GLN A 245 -5.02 7.43 -4.27
N HIS A 246 -3.72 7.66 -4.04
CA HIS A 246 -2.87 6.72 -3.32
C HIS A 246 -3.31 6.58 -1.85
N LEU A 247 -3.70 7.68 -1.19
CA LEU A 247 -4.31 7.62 0.14
C LEU A 247 -5.63 6.84 0.12
N GLN A 248 -6.48 7.01 -0.90
CA GLN A 248 -7.72 6.25 -1.03
C GLN A 248 -7.47 4.74 -1.13
N ILE A 249 -6.41 4.33 -1.83
CA ILE A 249 -6.00 2.93 -1.94
C ILE A 249 -5.52 2.40 -0.58
N ALA A 250 -4.70 3.16 0.13
CA ALA A 250 -4.25 2.80 1.48
C ALA A 250 -5.43 2.62 2.47
N ARG A 251 -6.48 3.45 2.36
CA ARG A 251 -7.74 3.28 3.10
C ARG A 251 -8.42 1.94 2.83
N MET A 252 -8.44 1.53 1.57
CA MET A 252 -9.00 0.24 1.20
C MET A 252 -8.18 -0.93 1.78
N ARG A 253 -6.83 -0.82 1.78
CA ARG A 253 -5.96 -1.86 2.37
C ARG A 253 -6.19 -2.02 3.87
N ALA A 254 -6.35 -0.92 4.60
CA ALA A 254 -6.66 -0.94 6.02
C ALA A 254 -8.01 -1.64 6.30
N LEU A 255 -9.06 -1.26 5.56
CA LEU A 255 -10.40 -1.86 5.66
C LEU A 255 -10.40 -3.36 5.33
N GLU A 256 -9.71 -3.77 4.26
CA GLU A 256 -9.66 -5.15 3.81
C GLU A 256 -8.90 -6.07 4.78
N SER A 257 -7.79 -5.57 5.34
CA SER A 257 -6.96 -6.31 6.28
C SER A 257 -7.49 -6.29 7.71
N GLY A 258 -8.32 -5.29 8.05
CA GLY A 258 -8.70 -4.97 9.42
C GLY A 258 -7.48 -4.62 10.28
N ARG A 259 -6.54 -3.86 9.70
CA ARG A 259 -5.31 -3.37 10.35
C ARG A 259 -5.18 -1.87 10.18
N VAL A 260 -4.64 -1.20 11.19
CA VAL A 260 -4.26 0.21 11.09
C VAL A 260 -3.11 0.32 10.09
N MET A 261 -3.21 1.29 9.19
CA MET A 261 -2.20 1.58 8.18
C MET A 261 -1.50 2.90 8.50
N LEU A 262 -0.21 2.81 8.72
CA LEU A 262 0.70 3.94 8.90
C LEU A 262 1.34 4.26 7.55
N ARG A 263 1.02 5.41 6.97
CA ARG A 263 1.51 5.81 5.66
C ARG A 263 2.45 6.99 5.78
N ALA A 264 3.75 6.77 5.59
CA ALA A 264 4.78 7.80 5.59
C ALA A 264 5.22 8.13 4.17
N THR A 265 5.07 9.40 3.76
CA THR A 265 5.42 9.82 2.40
C THR A 265 6.42 10.97 2.40
N ASN A 266 7.22 11.11 1.34
CA ASN A 266 8.18 12.20 1.22
C ASN A 266 7.51 13.57 0.95
N THR A 267 6.64 13.64 -0.05
CA THR A 267 5.91 14.86 -0.46
C THR A 267 4.39 14.66 -0.56
N GLY A 268 3.92 13.45 -0.28
CA GLY A 268 2.51 13.06 -0.45
C GLY A 268 1.66 13.32 0.78
N MET A 269 0.50 12.67 0.84
CA MET A 269 -0.33 12.65 2.04
C MET A 269 0.18 11.58 3.00
N THR A 270 0.94 12.01 4.01
CA THR A 270 1.31 11.18 5.16
C THR A 270 0.10 11.06 6.10
N ALA A 271 -0.29 9.85 6.47
CA ALA A 271 -1.57 9.61 7.13
C ALA A 271 -1.55 8.42 8.09
N ILE A 272 -2.42 8.48 9.09
CA ILE A 272 -2.83 7.34 9.92
C ILE A 272 -4.25 6.96 9.51
N VAL A 273 -4.40 5.73 9.03
CA VAL A 273 -5.66 5.18 8.55
C VAL A 273 -6.11 4.05 9.48
N ASP A 274 -7.32 4.14 10.00
CA ASP A 274 -7.87 3.17 10.95
C ASP A 274 -8.37 1.89 10.26
N VAL A 275 -8.69 0.86 11.05
CA VAL A 275 -9.10 -0.48 10.59
C VAL A 275 -10.38 -0.49 9.75
N ASP A 276 -11.20 0.55 9.82
CA ASP A 276 -12.42 0.75 9.02
C ASP A 276 -12.17 1.57 7.74
N GLY A 277 -10.91 1.93 7.47
CA GLY A 277 -10.51 2.77 6.36
C GLY A 277 -10.78 4.27 6.56
N SER A 278 -11.17 4.72 7.77
CA SER A 278 -11.25 6.14 8.09
C SER A 278 -9.85 6.75 8.21
N VAL A 279 -9.69 8.01 7.79
CA VAL A 279 -8.44 8.75 7.95
C VAL A 279 -8.49 9.46 9.29
N ARG A 280 -7.72 8.98 10.27
CA ARG A 280 -7.68 9.56 11.62
C ARG A 280 -6.96 10.91 11.63
N ALA A 281 -5.84 10.98 10.90
CA ALA A 281 -5.06 12.20 10.77
C ALA A 281 -4.28 12.16 9.45
N VAL A 282 -4.03 13.35 8.89
CA VAL A 282 -3.28 13.51 7.64
C VAL A 282 -2.43 14.77 7.70
N LEU A 283 -1.16 14.66 7.32
CA LEU A 283 -0.29 15.78 7.05
C LEU A 283 -0.43 16.18 5.58
N PRO A 284 -0.66 17.47 5.25
CA PRO A 284 -0.84 17.91 3.87
C PRO A 284 0.37 17.60 2.98
N PRO A 285 0.17 17.33 1.68
CA PRO A 285 1.28 17.12 0.75
C PRO A 285 2.12 18.40 0.60
N PHE A 286 3.35 18.25 0.13
CA PHE A 286 4.31 19.33 -0.09
C PHE A 286 4.65 20.17 1.15
N THR A 287 4.40 19.64 2.35
CA THR A 287 4.81 20.24 3.62
C THR A 287 5.92 19.43 4.26
N ARG A 288 6.79 20.06 5.05
CA ARG A 288 7.77 19.35 5.88
C ARG A 288 7.22 19.27 7.31
N GLY A 289 7.29 18.09 7.91
CA GLY A 289 6.84 17.89 9.28
C GLY A 289 6.77 16.43 9.69
N ALA A 290 6.06 16.17 10.78
CA ALA A 290 5.77 14.83 11.24
C ALA A 290 4.29 14.71 11.63
N LEU A 291 3.68 13.57 11.33
CA LEU A 291 2.37 13.21 11.83
C LEU A 291 2.52 12.28 13.04
N GLN A 292 2.14 12.74 14.22
CA GLN A 292 2.20 11.96 15.45
C GLN A 292 0.82 11.41 15.82
N GLY A 293 0.79 10.25 16.47
CA GLY A 293 -0.44 9.65 16.99
C GLY A 293 -0.17 8.43 17.84
N GLU A 294 -1.23 7.82 18.34
CA GLU A 294 -1.19 6.53 19.04
C GLU A 294 -1.99 5.50 18.26
N VAL A 295 -1.46 4.28 18.12
CA VAL A 295 -2.13 3.20 17.39
C VAL A 295 -2.01 1.89 18.14
N SER A 296 -3.03 1.04 18.02
CA SER A 296 -3.02 -0.32 18.56
C SER A 296 -2.93 -1.33 17.44
N GLY A 297 -2.10 -2.36 17.62
CA GLY A 297 -2.10 -3.53 16.76
C GLY A 297 -3.46 -4.20 16.74
N HIS A 298 -3.79 -4.93 15.67
CA HIS A 298 -5.03 -5.68 15.57
C HIS A 298 -4.78 -7.14 15.19
N ALA A 299 -5.58 -8.05 15.74
CA ALA A 299 -5.56 -9.47 15.38
C ALA A 299 -6.95 -9.93 14.95
N GLY A 300 -7.00 -11.08 14.26
CA GLY A 300 -8.20 -11.60 13.61
C GLY A 300 -8.05 -11.65 12.09
N VAL A 301 -9.08 -12.19 11.44
CA VAL A 301 -9.07 -12.53 10.02
C VAL A 301 -10.36 -12.04 9.38
N THR A 302 -10.25 -11.09 8.46
CA THR A 302 -11.38 -10.66 7.62
C THR A 302 -11.70 -11.73 6.56
N PRO A 303 -12.90 -11.71 5.97
CA PRO A 303 -13.22 -12.54 4.79
C PRO A 303 -12.20 -12.40 3.66
N TYR A 304 -11.71 -11.17 3.43
CA TYR A 304 -10.73 -10.91 2.38
C TYR A 304 -9.37 -11.50 2.70
N VAL A 305 -8.89 -11.38 3.94
CA VAL A 305 -7.64 -12.04 4.36
C VAL A 305 -7.74 -13.56 4.21
N ARG A 306 -8.91 -14.14 4.45
CA ARG A 306 -9.10 -15.60 4.37
C ARG A 306 -9.17 -16.13 2.95
N TRP A 307 -9.86 -15.43 2.05
CA TRP A 307 -10.21 -15.95 0.73
C TRP A 307 -9.60 -15.15 -0.44
N GLY A 308 -9.01 -13.99 -0.17
CA GLY A 308 -8.53 -13.06 -1.18
C GLY A 308 -9.61 -12.74 -2.22
N ASN A 309 -9.21 -12.73 -3.49
CA ASN A 309 -10.10 -12.42 -4.61
C ASN A 309 -11.00 -13.59 -5.05
N TRP A 310 -10.83 -14.80 -4.49
CA TRP A 310 -11.53 -16.00 -4.95
C TRP A 310 -13.05 -15.92 -4.92
N PRO A 311 -13.73 -15.35 -3.90
CA PRO A 311 -15.18 -15.24 -3.90
C PRO A 311 -15.71 -14.46 -5.10
N VAL A 312 -15.01 -13.38 -5.49
CA VAL A 312 -15.38 -12.55 -6.65
C VAL A 312 -15.10 -13.30 -7.96
N VAL A 313 -13.96 -13.99 -8.06
CA VAL A 313 -13.61 -14.80 -9.24
C VAL A 313 -14.64 -15.92 -9.45
N CYS A 314 -14.98 -16.67 -8.40
CA CYS A 314 -15.99 -17.72 -8.45
C CYS A 314 -17.37 -17.18 -8.85
N LEU A 315 -17.77 -16.02 -8.29
CA LEU A 315 -19.03 -15.37 -8.67
C LEU A 315 -19.02 -14.93 -10.14
N ALA A 316 -17.93 -14.35 -10.63
CA ALA A 316 -17.79 -13.94 -12.03
C ALA A 316 -17.88 -15.14 -12.98
N LEU A 317 -17.19 -16.24 -12.67
CA LEU A 317 -17.26 -17.47 -13.45
C LEU A 317 -18.66 -18.09 -13.44
N LEU A 318 -19.35 -18.07 -12.30
CA LEU A 318 -20.74 -18.53 -12.19
C LEU A 318 -21.68 -17.70 -13.08
N LEU A 319 -21.55 -16.37 -13.07
CA LEU A 319 -22.34 -15.47 -13.91
C LEU A 319 -22.07 -15.71 -15.41
N LEU A 320 -20.82 -15.95 -15.79
CA LEU A 320 -20.45 -16.33 -17.16
C LEU A 320 -21.05 -17.68 -17.57
N ALA A 321 -21.04 -18.68 -16.69
CA ALA A 321 -21.63 -19.99 -16.96
C ALA A 321 -23.15 -19.90 -17.14
N VAL A 322 -23.84 -19.15 -16.28
CA VAL A 322 -25.30 -18.95 -16.36
C VAL A 322 -25.68 -18.22 -17.65
N THR A 323 -24.93 -17.19 -18.06
CA THR A 323 -25.21 -16.46 -19.30
C THR A 323 -24.97 -17.33 -20.55
N ARG A 324 -23.92 -18.15 -20.57
CA ARG A 324 -23.67 -19.11 -21.66
C ARG A 324 -24.77 -20.16 -21.79
N HIS A 325 -25.20 -20.75 -20.68
CA HIS A 325 -26.28 -21.76 -20.67
C HIS A 325 -27.62 -21.20 -21.15
N ARG A 326 -27.90 -19.92 -20.89
CA ARG A 326 -29.09 -19.25 -21.40
C ARG A 326 -29.02 -18.98 -22.91
N ARG A 327 -27.84 -18.67 -23.44
CA ARG A 327 -27.63 -18.49 -24.89
C ARG A 327 -27.78 -19.80 -25.66
N SER A 328 -27.19 -20.89 -25.17
CA SER A 328 -27.29 -22.21 -25.82
C SER A 328 -28.71 -22.79 -25.83
N ARG A 329 -29.61 -22.27 -24.99
CA ARG A 329 -31.05 -22.63 -25.02
C ARG A 329 -31.90 -21.67 -25.84
N ALA A 330 -31.33 -20.55 -26.29
CA ALA A 330 -32.03 -19.52 -27.06
C ALA A 330 -31.68 -19.57 -28.56
N GLU A 331 -30.60 -20.23 -28.94
CA GLU A 331 -30.31 -20.61 -30.33
C GLU A 331 -31.05 -21.92 -30.66
N PRO A 332 -31.97 -21.93 -31.65
CA PRO A 332 -32.68 -23.13 -32.10
C PRO A 332 -31.81 -24.09 -32.91
#